data_AF-A0A679JU65-F1
#
_entry.id   AF-A0A679JU65-F1
#
_cell.length_a   1.000
_cell.length_b   1.000
_cell.length_c   1.000
_cell.angle_alpha   90.00
_cell.angle_beta   90.00
_cell.angle_gamma   90.00
#
_symmetry.space_group_name_H-M   'P 1'
#
loop_
_entity.id
_entity.type
_entity.pdbx_description
1 polymer ?
#
loop_
_entity_poly.entity_id
_entity_poly.type
_entity_poly.pdbx_seq_one_letter_code
_entity_poly.pdbx_strand_id
1 'polypeptide(L)'
;MPQSSTALALSKRPFWGAPRKPRPCGTAANNDGSKSARKNFFYSNDDGLLVSFRQGDYKYVVSEQRMEGSIGLWAEPFTTLRLQKIFNLFQDPFKRAGITSNTFWDRQLSHVGSMYGVMDDVFQFASTFKDCPLRSFPPSFNPANILDEEMDQIKRKEAFKTNLDPHSRRLEQDDR
;
A
#
# COMPACT_ATOMS: atom_id res chain seq x y z
N MET A 1 -28.76 -39.02 47.18
CA MET A 1 -27.51 -38.23 47.06
C MET A 1 -26.37 -39.22 47.05
N PRO A 2 -25.44 -39.20 46.07
CA PRO A 2 -24.47 -38.11 45.82
C PRO A 2 -24.46 -37.63 44.34
N GLN A 3 -24.47 -36.32 44.07
CA GLN A 3 -23.34 -35.41 43.82
C GLN A 3 -22.57 -35.61 42.49
N SER A 4 -23.06 -34.91 41.45
CA SER A 4 -22.35 -33.98 40.55
C SER A 4 -20.83 -34.13 40.33
N SER A 5 -20.43 -34.29 39.06
CA SER A 5 -19.46 -33.38 38.42
C SER A 5 -19.41 -33.62 36.89
N THR A 6 -20.02 -32.70 36.13
CA THR A 6 -19.88 -32.63 34.67
C THR A 6 -18.58 -31.91 34.36
N ALA A 7 -17.57 -32.64 33.88
CA ALA A 7 -16.27 -32.08 33.52
C ALA A 7 -16.37 -31.21 32.25
N LEU A 8 -16.20 -29.90 32.42
CA LEU A 8 -16.09 -28.90 31.37
C LEU A 8 -14.80 -29.14 30.57
N ALA A 9 -14.93 -29.46 29.28
CA ALA A 9 -13.79 -29.66 28.38
C ALA A 9 -13.09 -28.32 28.08
N LEU A 10 -12.03 -28.04 28.85
CA LEU A 10 -11.17 -26.88 28.67
C LEU A 10 -10.36 -27.02 27.37
N SER A 11 -10.72 -26.25 26.34
CA SER A 11 -9.96 -26.21 25.07
C SER A 11 -8.53 -25.75 25.35
N LYS A 12 -7.56 -26.63 25.12
CA LYS A 12 -6.13 -26.32 25.26
C LYS A 12 -5.73 -25.29 24.21
N ARG A 13 -5.66 -24.01 24.58
CA ARG A 13 -4.90 -23.02 23.81
C ARG A 13 -3.42 -23.38 23.93
N PRO A 14 -2.63 -23.40 22.84
CA PRO A 14 -1.21 -23.70 22.93
C PRO A 14 -0.51 -22.62 23.76
N PHE A 15 -0.14 -23.03 24.96
CA PHE A 15 0.69 -22.32 25.92
C PHE A 15 2.07 -22.06 25.30
N TRP A 16 2.56 -20.84 25.48
CA TRP A 16 3.89 -20.37 25.12
C TRP A 16 4.96 -21.44 25.37
N GLY A 17 5.57 -21.99 24.31
CA GLY A 17 6.61 -23.01 24.47
C GLY A 17 6.89 -23.94 23.29
N ALA A 18 6.17 -23.84 22.16
CA ALA A 18 6.57 -24.59 20.98
C ALA A 18 7.96 -24.14 20.48
N PRO A 19 8.91 -25.05 20.22
CA PRO A 19 10.20 -24.69 19.65
C PRO A 19 9.96 -23.99 18.31
N ARG A 20 10.23 -22.68 18.25
CA ARG A 20 10.23 -21.97 16.98
C ARG A 20 11.31 -22.61 16.13
N LYS A 21 10.95 -23.11 14.93
CA LYS A 21 11.94 -23.56 13.95
C LYS A 21 13.03 -22.47 13.86
N PRO A 22 14.33 -22.83 13.89
CA PRO A 22 15.38 -21.85 13.72
C PRO A 22 15.07 -21.09 12.43
N ARG A 23 14.88 -19.77 12.54
CA ARG A 23 14.80 -18.94 11.35
C ARG A 23 16.16 -19.11 10.67
N PRO A 24 16.22 -19.37 9.35
CA PRO A 24 17.47 -19.23 8.63
C PRO A 24 17.87 -17.76 8.78
N CYS A 25 18.72 -17.49 9.77
CA CYS A 25 19.34 -16.20 9.98
C CYS A 25 20.60 -16.19 9.12
N GLY A 26 20.39 -16.16 7.82
CA GLY A 26 21.44 -15.73 6.92
C GLY A 26 21.82 -14.30 7.28
N THR A 27 23.11 -14.02 7.43
CA THR A 27 23.61 -12.65 7.36
C THR A 27 23.23 -12.07 6.00
N ALA A 28 23.00 -10.76 5.87
CA ALA A 28 22.52 -10.15 4.62
C ALA A 28 23.30 -10.52 3.33
N ALA A 29 24.52 -11.05 3.46
CA ALA A 29 25.37 -11.54 2.37
C ALA A 29 25.35 -13.07 2.15
N ASN A 30 24.92 -13.89 3.12
CA ASN A 30 24.94 -15.36 3.06
C ASN A 30 23.55 -15.93 3.27
N ASN A 31 22.90 -16.40 2.20
CA ASN A 31 21.53 -16.90 2.24
C ASN A 31 21.41 -18.42 2.49
N ASP A 32 22.48 -19.15 2.79
CA ASP A 32 22.47 -20.60 3.08
C ASP A 32 21.64 -21.45 2.08
N GLY A 33 21.56 -21.03 0.81
CA GLY A 33 20.73 -21.64 -0.23
C GLY A 33 19.22 -21.42 -0.09
N SER A 34 18.76 -20.72 0.95
CA SER A 34 17.37 -20.38 1.19
C SER A 34 16.94 -19.15 0.39
N LYS A 35 15.86 -19.27 -0.38
CA LYS A 35 15.25 -18.13 -1.09
C LYS A 35 14.34 -17.37 -0.14
N SER A 36 14.36 -16.04 -0.23
CA SER A 36 13.38 -15.19 0.47
C SER A 36 11.96 -15.63 0.13
N ALA A 37 11.11 -15.77 1.16
CA ALA A 37 9.70 -16.08 1.00
C ALA A 37 8.94 -14.96 0.26
N ARG A 38 9.44 -13.72 0.33
CA ARG A 38 8.83 -12.54 -0.30
C ARG A 38 9.51 -12.25 -1.65
N LYS A 39 8.73 -12.35 -2.72
CA LYS A 39 9.12 -11.99 -4.10
C LYS A 39 8.69 -10.58 -4.49
N ASN A 40 7.62 -10.08 -3.86
CA ASN A 40 6.96 -8.83 -4.19
C ASN A 40 7.08 -7.85 -3.02
N PHE A 41 7.41 -6.59 -3.30
CA PHE A 41 7.51 -5.53 -2.30
C PHE A 41 6.68 -4.31 -2.75
N PHE A 42 5.78 -3.88 -1.88
CA PHE A 42 5.01 -2.64 -2.05
C PHE A 42 5.69 -1.54 -1.23
N TYR A 43 5.97 -0.40 -1.86
CA TYR A 43 6.54 0.77 -1.21
C TYR A 43 5.48 1.86 -1.13
N SER A 44 5.05 2.18 0.08
CA SER A 44 4.14 3.29 0.35
C SER A 44 4.87 4.48 0.95
N ASN A 45 4.37 5.69 0.70
CA ASN A 45 4.82 6.91 1.36
C ASN A 45 4.23 7.00 2.79
N ASP A 46 4.70 7.99 3.55
CA ASP A 46 4.17 8.34 4.87
C ASP A 46 2.66 8.67 4.83
N ASP A 47 2.18 9.27 3.74
CA ASP A 47 0.73 9.53 3.50
C ASP A 47 -0.05 8.29 3.04
N GLY A 48 0.57 7.10 3.03
CA GLY A 48 -0.05 5.84 2.59
C GLY A 48 -0.21 5.65 1.07
N LEU A 49 0.28 6.60 0.26
CA LEU A 49 0.26 6.51 -1.21
C LEU A 49 1.23 5.44 -1.72
N LEU A 50 0.82 4.65 -2.72
CA LEU A 50 1.72 3.69 -3.38
C LEU A 50 2.71 4.43 -4.29
N VAL A 51 3.99 4.41 -3.92
CA VAL A 51 5.07 5.08 -4.65
C VAL A 51 5.68 4.14 -5.67
N SER A 52 5.97 2.91 -5.27
CA SER A 52 6.58 1.93 -6.16
C SER A 52 6.27 0.50 -5.77
N PHE A 53 6.41 -0.39 -6.73
CA PHE A 53 6.28 -1.82 -6.56
C PHE A 53 7.54 -2.51 -7.08
N ARG A 54 8.00 -3.56 -6.40
CA ARG A 54 9.12 -4.38 -6.87
C ARG A 54 8.70 -5.82 -6.97
N GLN A 55 8.94 -6.41 -8.14
CA GLN A 55 8.73 -7.82 -8.43
C GLN A 55 10.07 -8.42 -8.85
N GLY A 56 10.66 -9.24 -7.96
CA GLY A 56 12.01 -9.77 -8.17
C GLY A 56 13.04 -8.65 -8.35
N ASP A 57 13.64 -8.57 -9.53
CA ASP A 57 14.69 -7.59 -9.84
C ASP A 57 14.15 -6.30 -10.43
N TYR A 58 12.90 -6.29 -10.88
CA TYR A 58 12.28 -5.13 -11.50
C TYR A 58 11.55 -4.29 -10.47
N LYS A 59 11.75 -2.97 -10.55
CA LYS A 59 11.07 -1.96 -9.76
C LYS A 59 10.29 -1.03 -10.68
N TYR A 60 9.00 -0.95 -10.41
CA TYR A 60 8.01 -0.13 -11.09
C TYR A 60 7.70 1.09 -10.23
N VAL A 61 7.95 2.28 -10.74
CA VAL A 61 7.72 3.55 -10.05
C VAL A 61 6.44 4.16 -10.59
N VAL A 62 5.45 4.29 -9.72
CA VAL A 62 4.10 4.79 -10.04
C VAL A 62 4.00 6.28 -9.72
N SER A 63 4.60 6.69 -8.60
CA SER A 63 4.66 8.09 -8.18
C SER A 63 6.10 8.48 -7.97
N GLU A 64 6.50 9.64 -8.49
CA GLU A 64 7.87 10.13 -8.33
C GLU A 64 7.91 11.56 -7.78
N GLN A 65 9.00 11.85 -7.07
CA GLN A 65 9.42 13.23 -6.79
C GLN A 65 10.24 13.71 -8.00
N ARG A 66 9.98 14.93 -8.48
CA ARG A 66 10.59 15.47 -9.70
C ARG A 66 11.85 16.27 -9.40
N MET A 67 11.91 16.85 -8.21
CA MET A 67 13.07 17.56 -7.71
C MET A 67 14.16 16.57 -7.33
N GLU A 68 15.40 16.92 -7.62
CA GLU A 68 16.57 16.13 -7.25
C GLU A 68 17.40 16.90 -6.21
N GLY A 69 17.63 16.29 -5.06
CA GLY A 69 18.52 16.83 -4.02
C GLY A 69 17.96 18.05 -3.27
N SER A 70 18.59 18.34 -2.12
CA SER A 70 18.19 19.37 -1.13
C SER A 70 16.91 19.07 -0.33
N ILE A 71 16.64 19.93 0.66
CA ILE A 71 15.40 19.89 1.44
C ILE A 71 14.16 20.21 0.59
N GLY A 72 14.34 20.81 -0.59
CA GLY A 72 13.25 21.07 -1.52
C GLY A 72 12.52 19.79 -1.96
N LEU A 73 13.21 18.65 -1.97
CA LEU A 73 12.61 17.33 -2.23
C LEU A 73 11.47 17.00 -1.26
N TRP A 74 11.58 17.44 0.00
CA TRP A 74 10.57 17.25 1.03
C TRP A 74 9.43 18.26 0.93
N ALA A 75 9.66 19.39 0.28
CA ALA A 75 8.65 20.41 0.05
C ALA A 75 7.81 20.14 -1.21
N GLU A 76 8.36 19.38 -2.17
CA GLU A 76 7.68 19.08 -3.42
C GLU A 76 6.65 17.94 -3.28
N PRO A 77 5.45 18.07 -3.85
CA PRO A 77 4.48 16.98 -3.89
C PRO A 77 4.93 15.83 -4.80
N PHE A 78 4.51 14.61 -4.44
CA PHE A 78 4.65 13.46 -5.32
C PHE A 78 3.75 13.59 -6.56
N THR A 79 4.31 13.31 -7.73
CA THR A 79 3.57 13.29 -9.00
C THR A 79 3.24 11.86 -9.42
N THR A 80 1.96 11.55 -9.62
CA THR A 80 1.53 10.27 -10.17
C THR A 80 1.81 10.20 -11.67
N LEU A 81 2.50 9.14 -12.09
CA LEU A 81 2.89 8.95 -13.49
C LEU A 81 1.84 8.13 -14.24
N ARG A 82 1.46 8.62 -15.42
CA ARG A 82 0.62 7.83 -16.36
C ARG A 82 1.38 6.65 -16.94
N LEU A 83 2.64 6.86 -17.30
CA LEU A 83 3.56 5.81 -17.70
C LEU A 83 4.53 5.55 -16.56
N GLN A 84 4.42 4.37 -15.95
CA GLN A 84 5.25 4.01 -14.79
C GLN A 84 6.67 3.68 -15.25
N LYS A 85 7.67 4.15 -14.50
CA LYS A 85 9.08 3.90 -14.82
C LYS A 85 9.50 2.52 -14.33
N ILE A 86 10.18 1.76 -15.18
CA ILE A 86 10.66 0.40 -14.93
C ILE A 86 12.18 0.45 -14.81
N PHE A 87 12.69 0.04 -13.66
CA PHE A 87 14.11 -0.10 -13.39
C PHE A 87 14.45 -1.55 -13.10
N ASN A 88 15.58 -2.02 -13.61
CA ASN A 88 16.17 -3.28 -13.18
C ASN A 88 17.20 -2.96 -12.09
N LEU A 89 16.92 -3.34 -10.84
CA LEU A 89 17.76 -3.01 -9.69
C LEU A 89 19.09 -3.79 -9.66
N PHE A 90 19.18 -4.92 -10.36
CA PHE A 90 20.42 -5.68 -10.45
C PHE A 90 21.43 -5.00 -11.38
N GLN A 91 20.93 -4.41 -12.48
CA GLN A 91 21.76 -3.67 -13.45
C GLN A 91 21.97 -2.21 -13.04
N ASP A 92 20.95 -1.59 -12.45
CA ASP A 92 20.96 -0.19 -12.04
C ASP A 92 20.37 -0.03 -10.63
N PRO A 93 21.16 -0.34 -9.58
CA PRO A 93 20.70 -0.26 -8.19
C PRO A 93 20.36 1.18 -7.76
N PHE A 94 20.99 2.19 -8.38
CA PHE A 94 20.80 3.60 -8.07
C PHE A 94 19.74 4.29 -8.95
N LYS A 95 19.15 3.57 -9.91
CA LYS A 95 18.12 4.09 -10.83
C LYS A 95 18.57 5.32 -11.62
N ARG A 96 19.85 5.41 -11.94
CA ARG A 96 20.42 6.56 -12.67
C ARG A 96 20.04 6.59 -14.13
N ALA A 97 19.56 5.47 -14.69
CA ALA A 97 19.20 5.36 -16.09
C ALA A 97 18.15 6.40 -16.54
N GLY A 98 17.27 6.85 -15.65
CA GLY A 98 16.30 7.90 -15.98
C GLY A 98 16.92 9.27 -16.27
N ILE A 99 18.14 9.53 -15.79
CA ILE A 99 18.85 10.80 -15.93
C ILE A 99 19.94 10.69 -17.00
N THR A 100 20.74 9.62 -16.96
CA THR A 100 21.98 9.53 -17.73
C THR A 100 21.88 8.72 -19.02
N SER A 101 20.83 7.90 -19.20
CA SER A 101 20.76 6.96 -20.32
C SER A 101 19.97 7.53 -21.49
N ASN A 102 20.57 7.52 -22.67
CA ASN A 102 19.92 7.93 -23.92
C ASN A 102 18.87 6.92 -24.43
N THR A 103 19.01 5.63 -24.06
CA THR A 103 18.15 4.54 -24.54
C THR A 103 17.14 4.05 -23.49
N PHE A 104 17.00 4.79 -22.38
CA PHE A 104 16.07 4.42 -21.31
C PHE A 104 14.64 4.24 -21.81
N TRP A 105 14.15 5.19 -22.61
CA TRP A 105 12.76 5.18 -23.10
C TRP A 105 12.49 4.05 -24.11
N ASP A 106 13.48 3.69 -24.93
CA ASP A 106 13.37 2.55 -25.84
C ASP A 106 13.29 1.21 -25.06
N ARG A 107 14.16 1.05 -24.05
CA ARG A 107 14.08 -0.08 -23.10
C ARG A 107 12.74 -0.10 -22.36
N GLN A 108 12.25 1.06 -21.95
CA GLN A 108 11.00 1.20 -21.22
C GLN A 108 9.80 0.70 -22.04
N LEU A 109 9.75 1.07 -23.32
CA LEU A 109 8.67 0.69 -24.22
C LEU A 109 8.70 -0.81 -24.55
N SER A 110 9.89 -1.39 -24.78
CA SER A 110 10.01 -2.84 -25.02
C SER A 110 9.57 -3.70 -23.82
N HIS A 111 9.60 -3.15 -22.61
CA HIS A 111 9.21 -3.85 -21.37
C HIS A 111 7.83 -3.42 -20.83
N VAL A 112 7.06 -2.64 -21.58
CA VAL A 112 5.75 -2.14 -21.15
C VAL A 112 4.77 -3.28 -20.85
N GLY A 113 4.90 -4.41 -21.55
CA GLY A 113 4.06 -5.60 -21.34
C GLY A 113 4.10 -6.14 -19.91
N SER A 114 5.26 -6.06 -19.25
CA SER A 114 5.42 -6.48 -17.86
C SER A 114 4.59 -5.65 -16.89
N MET A 115 4.24 -4.41 -17.26
CA MET A 115 3.43 -3.51 -16.44
C MET A 115 2.02 -4.07 -16.20
N TYR A 116 1.43 -4.77 -17.16
CA TYR A 116 0.08 -5.34 -17.00
C TYR A 116 0.04 -6.40 -15.91
N GLY A 117 1.08 -7.25 -15.80
CA GLY A 117 1.17 -8.24 -14.73
C GLY A 117 1.33 -7.60 -13.34
N VAL A 118 2.04 -6.46 -13.26
CA VAL A 118 2.17 -5.69 -12.02
C VAL A 118 0.84 -5.11 -11.56
N MET A 119 0.00 -4.66 -12.50
CA MET A 119 -1.31 -4.13 -12.15
C MET A 119 -2.17 -5.18 -11.46
N ASP A 120 -2.15 -6.42 -11.95
CA ASP A 120 -2.89 -7.53 -11.31
C ASP A 120 -2.43 -7.79 -9.87
N ASP A 121 -1.11 -7.83 -9.64
CA ASP A 121 -0.53 -7.97 -8.29
C ASP A 121 -0.98 -6.82 -7.35
N VAL A 122 -1.06 -5.58 -7.86
CA VAL A 122 -1.52 -4.41 -7.10
C VAL A 122 -3.03 -4.49 -6.82
N PHE A 123 -3.84 -4.94 -7.78
CA PHE A 123 -5.27 -5.15 -7.56
C PHE A 123 -5.54 -6.25 -6.54
N GLN A 124 -4.79 -7.35 -6.60
CA GLN A 124 -4.89 -8.43 -5.62
C GLN A 124 -4.48 -7.92 -4.24
N PHE A 125 -3.40 -7.15 -4.12
CA PHE A 125 -3.02 -6.51 -2.87
C PHE A 125 -4.11 -5.57 -2.34
N ALA A 126 -4.69 -4.73 -3.20
CA ALA A 126 -5.78 -3.84 -2.83
C ALA A 126 -7.03 -4.60 -2.33
N SER A 127 -7.30 -5.79 -2.90
CA SER A 127 -8.41 -6.63 -2.47
C SER A 127 -8.23 -7.15 -1.04
N THR A 128 -6.99 -7.37 -0.58
CA THR A 128 -6.72 -7.85 0.79
C THR A 128 -7.13 -6.86 1.88
N PHE A 129 -7.22 -5.57 1.56
CA PHE A 129 -7.68 -4.55 2.50
C PHE A 129 -9.18 -4.66 2.83
N LYS A 130 -9.96 -5.41 2.04
CA LYS A 130 -11.36 -5.72 2.38
C LYS A 130 -11.44 -6.65 3.60
N ASP A 131 -10.53 -7.61 3.68
CA ASP A 131 -10.48 -8.59 4.76
C ASP A 131 -9.73 -8.06 5.99
N CYS A 132 -8.78 -7.15 5.77
CA CYS A 132 -7.99 -6.50 6.81
C CYS A 132 -8.17 -4.98 6.74
N PRO A 133 -9.21 -4.42 7.38
CA PRO A 133 -9.45 -2.99 7.36
C PRO A 133 -8.29 -2.24 8.02
N LEU A 134 -7.95 -1.08 7.44
CA LEU A 134 -6.94 -0.18 7.99
C LEU A 134 -7.34 0.25 9.40
N ARG A 135 -6.46 -0.02 10.38
CA ARG A 135 -6.70 0.33 11.78
C ARG A 135 -6.50 1.83 12.05
N SER A 136 -5.75 2.51 11.19
CA SER A 136 -5.45 3.94 11.27
C SER A 136 -5.33 4.49 9.85
N PHE A 137 -5.99 5.62 9.59
CA PHE A 137 -5.76 6.39 8.36
C PHE A 137 -4.44 7.17 8.52
N PRO A 138 -3.59 7.22 7.48
CA PRO A 138 -2.36 8.01 7.53
C PRO A 138 -2.72 9.50 7.60
N PRO A 139 -2.32 10.23 8.65
CA PRO A 139 -2.54 11.67 8.71
C PRO A 139 -1.54 12.37 7.77
N SER A 140 -2.02 13.30 6.97
CA SER A 140 -1.15 14.20 6.21
C SER A 140 -0.51 15.22 7.16
N PHE A 141 0.78 15.53 6.96
CA PHE A 141 1.48 16.57 7.72
C PHE A 141 1.11 18.00 7.28
N ASN A 142 0.50 18.17 6.11
CA ASN A 142 0.11 19.47 5.58
C ASN A 142 -1.25 19.90 6.17
N PRO A 143 -1.33 21.04 6.90
CA PRO A 143 -2.59 21.55 7.44
C PRO A 143 -3.65 21.82 6.37
N ALA A 144 -3.26 22.18 5.14
CA ALA A 144 -4.20 22.39 4.05
C ALA A 144 -4.94 21.09 3.68
N ASN A 145 -4.20 19.98 3.57
CA ASN A 145 -4.80 18.67 3.29
C ASN A 145 -5.73 18.23 4.44
N ILE A 146 -5.37 18.50 5.69
CA ILE A 146 -6.21 18.19 6.85
C ILE A 146 -7.54 18.96 6.78
N LEU A 147 -7.50 20.25 6.44
CA LEU A 147 -8.72 21.06 6.30
C LEU A 147 -9.61 20.55 5.16
N ASP A 148 -9.03 20.24 4.00
CA ASP A 148 -9.77 19.70 2.86
C ASP A 148 -10.42 18.35 3.20
N GLU A 149 -9.68 17.45 3.86
CA GLU A 149 -10.19 16.17 4.33
C GLU A 149 -11.37 16.34 5.31
N GLU A 150 -11.24 17.22 6.31
CA GLU A 150 -12.31 17.48 7.28
C GLU A 150 -13.55 18.10 6.61
N MET A 151 -13.37 19.04 5.67
CA MET A 151 -14.49 19.62 4.92
C MET A 151 -15.24 18.56 4.10
N ASP A 152 -14.51 17.65 3.46
CA ASP A 152 -15.10 16.52 2.74
C ASP A 152 -15.86 15.56 3.67
N GLN A 153 -15.34 15.31 4.87
CA GLN A 153 -16.04 14.51 5.87
C GLN A 153 -17.34 15.18 6.31
N ILE A 154 -17.34 16.51 6.52
CA ILE A 154 -18.56 17.26 6.86
C ILE A 154 -19.59 17.14 5.74
N LYS A 155 -19.21 17.41 4.48
CA LYS A 155 -20.11 17.29 3.32
C LYS A 155 -20.69 15.88 3.18
N ARG A 156 -19.88 14.83 3.39
CA ARG A 156 -20.34 13.43 3.34
C ARG A 156 -21.33 13.13 4.46
N LYS A 157 -21.08 13.61 5.68
CA LYS A 157 -22.00 13.45 6.82
C LYS A 157 -23.33 14.17 6.58
N GLU A 158 -23.30 15.38 6.03
CA GLU A 158 -24.50 16.13 5.66
C GLU A 158 -25.28 15.40 4.57
N ALA A 159 -24.63 14.99 3.47
CA ALA A 159 -25.26 14.23 2.41
C ALA A 159 -25.85 12.91 2.92
N PHE A 160 -25.15 12.20 3.82
CA PHE A 160 -25.66 10.99 4.44
C PHE A 160 -26.91 11.27 5.30
N LYS A 161 -26.88 12.35 6.09
CA LYS A 161 -28.02 12.77 6.92
C LYS A 161 -29.25 13.10 6.06
N THR A 162 -29.06 13.87 4.98
CA THR A 162 -30.13 14.23 4.05
C THR A 162 -30.72 12.99 3.36
N ASN A 163 -29.89 12.02 2.99
CA ASN A 163 -30.36 10.77 2.40
C ASN A 163 -31.04 9.84 3.41
N LEU A 164 -30.64 9.85 4.68
CA LEU A 164 -31.19 8.97 5.71
C LEU A 164 -32.55 9.46 6.22
N ASP A 165 -32.77 10.78 6.26
CA ASP A 165 -34.01 11.38 6.74
C ASP A 165 -35.12 11.29 5.67
N PRO A 166 -36.22 10.52 5.91
CA PRO A 166 -37.30 10.40 4.94
C PRO A 166 -38.12 11.69 4.77
N HIS A 167 -38.08 12.60 5.76
CA HIS A 167 -38.88 13.82 5.75
C HIS A 167 -38.23 14.93 4.94
N SER A 168 -36.91 15.08 4.99
CA SER A 168 -36.16 16.06 4.18
C SER A 168 -36.30 15.79 2.68
N ARG A 169 -36.28 14.52 2.28
CA ARG A 169 -36.38 14.09 0.88
C ARG A 169 -37.75 14.40 0.24
N ARG A 170 -38.81 14.46 1.06
CA ARG A 170 -40.18 14.79 0.61
C ARG A 170 -40.30 16.28 0.28
N LEU A 171 -39.65 17.16 1.06
CA LEU A 171 -39.69 18.61 0.83
C LEU A 171 -39.04 18.99 -0.52
N GLU A 172 -37.93 18.36 -0.91
CA GLU A 172 -37.31 18.60 -2.22
C GLU A 172 -38.15 18.08 -3.42
N GLN A 173 -39.13 17.21 -3.17
CA GLN A 173 -40.01 16.64 -4.20
C GLN A 173 -41.27 17.46 -4.43
N ASP A 174 -41.74 18.18 -3.40
CA ASP A 174 -42.90 19.06 -3.47
C ASP A 174 -42.55 20.46 -4.04
N ASP A 175 -41.27 20.83 -4.06
CA ASP A 175 -40.75 22.12 -4.58
C ASP A 175 -40.38 22.11 -6.10
N ARG A 176 -40.71 21.04 -6.84
CA ARG A 176 -40.51 20.93 -8.31
C ARG A 176 -41.82 20.88 -9.07
#